data_AF-A0A0C9UWV9-F1
#
_entry.id   AF-A0A0C9UWV9-F1
#
_cell.length_a   1.000
_cell.length_b   1.000
_cell.length_c   1.000
_cell.angle_alpha   90.00
_cell.angle_beta   90.00
_cell.angle_gamma   90.00
#
_symmetry.space_group_name_H-M   'P 1'
#
loop_
_entity.id
_entity.type
_entity.pdbx_description
1 polymer ?
#
loop_
_entity_poly.entity_id
_entity_poly.type
_entity_poly.pdbx_seq_one_letter_code
_entity_poly.pdbx_strand_id
1 'polypeptide(L)'
;MSINLINNLVRGGEIYHTPIDDLESFVWVLLWAIFDTLTKNDIQLTRVEQDWFNCLRSNSFEVFRSKGVFINDLPIPQNWSTRFLTFVPLLNEWLDLAAQARLVISKLDSSPSTDAQFYKDYYAQYLEIGVRYLDNLPENWF
;
A
#
# COMPACT_ATOMS: atom_id res chain seq x y z
N MET A 1 -22.69 8.88 -4.37
CA MET A 1 -22.04 8.98 -3.05
C MET A 1 -22.84 8.10 -2.09
N SER A 2 -22.30 6.97 -1.61
CA SER A 2 -23.13 5.94 -0.95
C SER A 2 -23.29 6.20 0.55
N ILE A 3 -24.49 5.92 1.07
CA ILE A 3 -24.89 6.07 2.49
C ILE A 3 -23.96 5.29 3.45
N ASN A 4 -23.27 4.26 2.96
CA ASN A 4 -22.33 3.46 3.74
C ASN A 4 -21.01 4.18 4.05
N LEU A 5 -20.57 5.12 3.20
CA LEU A 5 -19.40 5.98 3.46
C LEU A 5 -19.67 6.89 4.67
N ILE A 6 -20.86 7.50 4.69
CA ILE A 6 -21.31 8.38 5.76
C ILE A 6 -21.46 7.58 7.05
N ASN A 7 -22.03 6.37 7.00
CA ASN A 7 -22.21 5.55 8.20
C ASN A 7 -20.90 5.03 8.81
N ASN A 8 -19.85 4.80 8.01
CA ASN A 8 -18.52 4.46 8.54
C ASN A 8 -17.80 5.69 9.14
N LEU A 9 -17.95 6.87 8.52
CA LEU A 9 -17.50 8.15 9.08
C LEU A 9 -18.23 8.52 10.39
N VAL A 10 -19.48 8.10 10.55
CA VAL A 10 -20.31 8.39 11.73
C VAL A 10 -20.11 7.37 12.87
N ARG A 11 -19.55 6.18 12.59
CA ARG A 11 -19.41 5.08 13.58
C ARG A 11 -17.97 4.79 14.04
N GLY A 12 -16.95 5.28 13.37
CA GLY A 12 -15.55 5.19 13.80
C GLY A 12 -15.01 6.59 14.00
N GLY A 13 -14.30 6.84 15.11
CA GLY A 13 -13.74 8.15 15.47
C GLY A 13 -12.99 8.82 14.32
N GLU A 14 -12.85 10.15 14.38
CA GLU A 14 -12.21 10.98 13.36
C GLU A 14 -11.00 10.27 12.71
N ILE A 15 -11.20 9.78 11.48
CA ILE A 15 -10.11 9.23 10.68
C ILE A 15 -9.38 10.44 10.13
N TYR A 16 -8.43 10.95 10.90
CA TYR A 16 -7.53 11.97 10.44
C TYR A 16 -6.71 11.43 9.26
N HIS A 17 -6.94 11.98 8.08
CA HIS A 17 -6.12 11.69 6.91
C HIS A 17 -4.77 12.41 7.07
N THR A 18 -3.69 11.64 7.00
CA THR A 18 -2.31 12.10 7.17
C THR A 18 -1.49 11.81 5.92
N PRO A 19 -0.34 12.48 5.73
CA PRO A 19 0.59 12.16 4.64
C PRO A 19 1.07 10.69 4.62
N ILE A 20 0.98 9.96 5.74
CA ILE A 20 1.27 8.51 5.78
C ILE A 20 0.18 7.70 5.06
N ASP A 21 -1.08 8.13 5.11
CA ASP A 21 -2.18 7.49 4.35
C ASP A 21 -1.96 7.61 2.83
N ASP A 22 -1.28 8.67 2.38
CA ASP A 22 -0.90 8.85 0.97
C ASP A 22 0.22 7.88 0.56
N LEU A 23 1.20 7.64 1.43
CA LEU A 23 2.24 6.63 1.21
C LEU A 23 1.66 5.22 1.14
N GLU A 24 0.72 4.87 2.03
CA GLU A 24 -0.03 3.61 1.94
C GLU A 24 -0.82 3.53 0.62
N SER A 25 -1.44 4.63 0.22
CA SER A 25 -2.17 4.72 -1.06
C SER A 25 -1.26 4.48 -2.26
N PHE A 26 -0.03 4.97 -2.20
CA PHE A 26 0.97 4.77 -3.25
C PHE A 26 1.37 3.29 -3.41
N VAL A 27 1.47 2.51 -2.33
CA VAL A 27 1.71 1.05 -2.40
C VAL A 27 0.63 0.38 -3.26
N TRP A 28 -0.64 0.73 -3.06
CA TRP A 28 -1.75 0.16 -3.84
C TRP A 28 -1.70 0.55 -5.32
N VAL A 29 -1.31 1.79 -5.61
CA VAL A 29 -1.10 2.25 -6.98
C VAL A 29 0.05 1.49 -7.64
N LEU A 30 1.14 1.22 -6.93
CA LEU A 30 2.25 0.41 -7.45
C LEU A 30 1.80 -1.03 -7.74
N LEU A 31 1.08 -1.68 -6.82
CA LEU A 31 0.55 -3.03 -7.03
C LEU A 31 -0.32 -3.10 -8.28
N TRP A 32 -1.23 -2.14 -8.45
CA TRP A 32 -2.04 -2.02 -9.64
C TRP A 32 -1.18 -1.84 -10.90
N ALA A 33 -0.19 -0.95 -10.86
CA ALA A 33 0.70 -0.68 -11.99
C ALA A 33 1.53 -1.91 -12.39
N ILE A 34 1.99 -2.72 -11.43
CA ILE A 34 2.69 -3.99 -11.69
C ILE A 34 1.77 -4.93 -12.47
N PHE A 35 0.57 -5.21 -11.96
CA PHE A 35 -0.38 -6.12 -12.63
C PHE A 35 -0.82 -5.61 -14.01
N ASP A 36 -1.09 -4.32 -14.13
CA ASP A 36 -1.45 -3.69 -15.40
C ASP A 36 -0.31 -3.80 -16.42
N THR A 37 0.95 -3.62 -15.98
CA THR A 37 2.14 -3.80 -16.83
C THR A 37 2.29 -5.25 -17.28
N LEU A 38 2.14 -6.21 -16.36
CA LEU A 38 2.24 -7.63 -16.71
C LEU A 38 1.18 -8.02 -17.75
N THR A 39 -0.08 -7.65 -17.52
CA THR A 39 -1.18 -7.97 -18.44
C THR A 39 -1.03 -7.29 -19.81
N LYS A 40 -0.51 -6.05 -19.88
CA LYS A 40 -0.21 -5.35 -21.14
C LYS A 40 0.92 -5.99 -21.94
N ASN A 41 1.80 -6.75 -21.31
CA ASN A 41 2.87 -7.51 -21.96
C ASN A 41 2.46 -8.97 -22.23
N ASP A 42 1.16 -9.27 -22.28
CA ASP A 42 0.59 -10.61 -22.50
C ASP A 42 1.04 -11.66 -21.46
N ILE A 43 1.45 -11.21 -20.26
CA ILE A 43 1.82 -12.09 -19.16
C ILE A 43 0.58 -12.44 -18.36
N GLN A 44 0.31 -13.75 -18.27
CA GLN A 44 -0.79 -14.25 -17.48
C GLN A 44 -0.49 -14.14 -15.98
N LEU A 45 -1.35 -13.41 -15.27
CA LEU A 45 -1.37 -13.36 -13.81
C LEU A 45 -1.77 -14.71 -13.23
N THR A 46 -1.23 -15.06 -12.06
CA THR A 46 -1.78 -16.18 -11.28
C THR A 46 -3.21 -15.86 -10.85
N ARG A 47 -3.97 -16.88 -10.43
CA ARG A 47 -5.33 -16.68 -9.93
C ARG A 47 -5.38 -15.65 -8.78
N VAL A 48 -4.41 -15.73 -7.86
CA VAL A 48 -4.34 -14.80 -6.71
C VAL A 48 -4.07 -13.38 -7.20
N GLU A 49 -3.09 -13.19 -8.09
CA GLU A 49 -2.78 -11.89 -8.67
C GLU A 49 -3.97 -11.29 -9.44
N GLN A 50 -4.70 -12.13 -10.18
CA GLN A 50 -5.89 -11.71 -10.91
C GLN A 50 -7.02 -11.28 -9.97
N ASP A 51 -7.24 -12.00 -8.86
CA ASP A 51 -8.22 -11.63 -7.84
C ASP A 51 -7.87 -10.27 -7.23
N TRP A 52 -6.60 -10.07 -6.87
CA TRP A 52 -6.09 -8.78 -6.38
C TRP A 52 -6.23 -7.66 -7.41
N PHE A 53 -5.87 -7.91 -8.67
CA PHE A 53 -6.00 -6.93 -9.74
C PHE A 53 -7.45 -6.52 -9.97
N ASN A 54 -8.37 -7.48 -9.95
CA ASN A 54 -9.81 -7.23 -10.05
C ASN A 54 -10.34 -6.40 -8.86
N CYS A 55 -9.87 -6.68 -7.64
CA CYS A 55 -10.20 -5.90 -6.45
C CYS A 55 -9.73 -4.45 -6.58
N LEU A 56 -8.47 -4.22 -6.98
CA LEU A 56 -7.91 -2.87 -7.18
C LEU A 56 -8.67 -2.11 -8.28
N ARG A 57 -9.11 -2.78 -9.34
CA ARG A 57 -9.81 -2.17 -10.48
C ARG A 57 -11.29 -1.87 -10.23
N SER A 58 -11.93 -2.60 -9.33
CA SER A 58 -13.38 -2.53 -9.11
C SER A 58 -13.81 -1.42 -8.15
N ASN A 59 -12.90 -0.58 -7.66
CA ASN A 59 -13.15 0.38 -6.56
C ASN A 59 -13.86 -0.30 -5.37
N SER A 60 -13.71 -1.63 -5.20
CA SER A 60 -14.46 -2.33 -4.18
C SER A 60 -13.97 -1.83 -2.83
N PHE A 61 -14.93 -1.39 -2.01
CA PHE A 61 -14.70 -0.88 -0.66
C PHE A 61 -13.99 -1.88 0.25
N GLU A 62 -13.86 -3.15 -0.18
CA GLU A 62 -13.18 -4.21 0.56
C GLU A 62 -11.68 -3.99 0.67
N VAL A 63 -11.03 -3.31 -0.27
CA VAL A 63 -9.60 -2.92 -0.13
C VAL A 63 -9.48 -1.67 0.77
N PHE A 64 -10.45 -0.75 0.69
CA PHE A 64 -10.44 0.51 1.46
C PHE A 64 -10.82 0.34 2.93
N ARG A 65 -11.68 -0.63 3.28
CA ARG A 65 -12.01 -0.97 4.68
C ARG A 65 -10.81 -1.46 5.48
N SER A 66 -9.71 -1.69 4.80
CA SER A 66 -8.52 -2.31 5.34
C SER A 66 -7.31 -1.38 5.34
N LYS A 67 -7.48 -0.11 4.90
CA LYS A 67 -6.51 0.96 5.16
C LYS A 67 -6.26 1.06 6.67
N GLY A 68 -4.99 0.98 7.07
CA GLY A 68 -4.58 0.93 8.47
C GLY A 68 -4.55 -0.47 9.13
N VAL A 69 -5.11 -1.52 8.51
CA VAL A 69 -5.06 -2.91 9.03
C VAL A 69 -4.23 -3.84 8.14
N PHE A 70 -4.24 -3.61 6.81
CA PHE A 70 -3.62 -4.50 5.83
C PHE A 70 -2.09 -4.51 5.77
N ILE A 71 -1.41 -3.61 6.49
CA ILE A 71 0.04 -3.66 6.63
C ILE A 71 0.49 -5.03 7.18
N ASN A 72 -0.38 -5.70 7.94
CA ASN A 72 -0.15 -7.07 8.42
C ASN A 72 -0.72 -8.17 7.51
N ASP A 73 -1.53 -7.83 6.49
CA ASP A 73 -2.35 -8.79 5.73
C ASP A 73 -1.93 -8.94 4.27
N LEU A 74 -0.83 -8.35 3.78
CA LEU A 74 -0.32 -8.71 2.46
C LEU A 74 0.16 -10.16 2.57
N PRO A 75 -0.62 -11.15 2.09
CA PRO A 75 -0.42 -12.52 2.50
C PRO A 75 0.90 -12.97 1.89
N ILE A 76 1.86 -13.33 2.76
CA ILE A 76 3.15 -13.84 2.32
C ILE A 76 2.90 -15.01 1.34
N PRO A 77 3.59 -15.03 0.20
CA PRO A 77 2.95 -15.29 -1.08
C PRO A 77 3.17 -16.72 -1.56
N GLN A 78 2.48 -17.72 -0.98
CA GLN A 78 2.67 -19.10 -1.47
C GLN A 78 2.27 -19.31 -2.94
N ASN A 79 1.50 -18.40 -3.54
CA ASN A 79 0.92 -18.54 -4.89
C ASN A 79 1.12 -17.33 -5.82
N TRP A 80 2.10 -16.47 -5.55
CA TRP A 80 2.40 -15.34 -6.43
C TRP A 80 3.46 -15.74 -7.47
N SER A 81 3.44 -15.08 -8.63
CA SER A 81 4.41 -15.31 -9.69
C SER A 81 5.80 -14.85 -9.25
N THR A 82 6.84 -15.47 -9.81
CA THR A 82 8.24 -15.07 -9.57
C THR A 82 8.50 -13.61 -9.92
N ARG A 83 7.77 -13.05 -10.90
CA ARG A 83 7.83 -11.64 -11.30
C ARG A 83 7.32 -10.71 -10.20
N PHE A 84 6.21 -11.09 -9.56
CA PHE A 84 5.73 -10.33 -8.41
C PHE A 84 6.65 -10.50 -7.20
N LEU A 85 7.20 -11.70 -6.99
CA LEU A 85 8.15 -11.97 -5.89
C LEU A 85 9.38 -11.04 -5.93
N THR A 86 9.75 -10.52 -7.11
CA THR A 86 10.81 -9.51 -7.24
C THR A 86 10.51 -8.21 -6.47
N PHE A 87 9.24 -7.84 -6.31
CA PHE A 87 8.83 -6.63 -5.59
C PHE A 87 8.54 -6.86 -4.12
N VAL A 88 8.45 -8.12 -3.66
CA VAL A 88 8.11 -8.44 -2.27
C VAL A 88 9.06 -7.79 -1.25
N PRO A 89 10.40 -7.76 -1.44
CA PRO A 89 11.27 -7.06 -0.49
C PRO A 89 10.97 -5.57 -0.35
N LEU A 90 10.75 -4.87 -1.47
CA LEU A 90 10.35 -3.46 -1.50
C LEU A 90 9.02 -3.23 -0.78
N LEU A 91 8.01 -4.01 -1.14
CA LEU A 91 6.67 -3.90 -0.55
C LEU A 91 6.70 -4.12 0.95
N ASN A 92 7.45 -5.13 1.42
CA ASN A 92 7.58 -5.42 2.85
C ASN A 92 8.21 -4.25 3.61
N GLU A 93 9.29 -3.65 3.10
CA GLU A 93 9.93 -2.52 3.78
C GLU A 93 9.07 -1.26 3.79
N TRP A 94 8.39 -0.95 2.69
CA TRP A 94 7.44 0.18 2.67
C TRP A 94 6.25 -0.03 3.60
N LEU A 95 5.72 -1.24 3.67
CA LEU A 95 4.63 -1.58 4.58
C LEU A 95 5.09 -1.51 6.03
N ASP A 96 6.26 -2.05 6.37
CA ASP A 96 6.82 -1.97 7.71
C ASP A 96 7.06 -0.51 8.13
N LEU A 97 7.62 0.31 7.24
CA LEU A 97 7.80 1.74 7.50
C LEU A 97 6.47 2.45 7.77
N ALA A 98 5.43 2.15 7.00
CA ALA A 98 4.08 2.68 7.25
C ALA A 98 3.51 2.19 8.59
N ALA A 99 3.75 0.93 8.96
CA ALA A 99 3.35 0.37 10.26
C ALA A 99 4.00 1.14 11.41
N GLN A 100 5.30 1.37 11.31
CA GLN A 100 6.06 2.11 12.31
C GLN A 100 5.54 3.55 12.43
N ALA A 101 5.27 4.23 11.31
CA ALA A 101 4.69 5.57 11.32
C ALA A 101 3.33 5.61 12.04
N ARG A 102 2.46 4.63 11.77
CA ARG A 102 1.15 4.48 12.43
C ARG A 102 1.28 4.28 13.92
N LEU A 103 2.22 3.43 14.36
CA LEU A 103 2.47 3.19 15.79
C LEU A 103 2.92 4.44 16.52
N VAL A 104 3.66 5.34 15.86
CA VAL A 104 4.05 6.62 16.44
C VAL A 104 2.86 7.57 16.48
N ILE A 105 2.10 7.68 15.39
CA ILE A 105 0.90 8.52 15.32
C ILE A 105 -0.15 8.09 16.36
N SER A 106 -0.36 6.79 16.56
CA SER A 106 -1.32 6.27 17.53
C SER A 106 -0.97 6.56 19.00
N LYS A 107 0.29 6.90 19.27
CA LYS A 107 0.76 7.31 20.62
C LYS A 107 0.60 8.80 20.87
N LEU A 108 0.19 9.58 19.87
CA LEU A 108 -0.10 11.00 20.02
C LEU A 108 -1.56 11.12 20.49
N ASP A 109 -1.76 11.32 21.80
CA ASP A 109 -3.00 11.15 22.54
C ASP A 109 -4.23 11.99 22.09
N SER A 110 -4.19 12.77 21.00
CA SER A 110 -5.38 13.55 20.58
C SER A 110 -5.37 14.13 19.17
N SER A 111 -4.27 14.05 18.42
CA SER A 111 -4.21 14.55 17.04
C SER A 111 -3.02 13.96 16.31
N PRO A 112 -3.06 13.84 14.97
CA PRO A 112 -1.85 13.58 14.18
C PRO A 112 -0.76 14.56 14.55
N SER A 113 0.50 14.15 14.40
CA SER A 113 1.63 15.06 14.55
C SER A 113 1.41 16.27 13.64
N THR A 114 1.46 17.49 14.16
CA THR A 114 1.53 18.69 13.32
C THR A 114 2.96 18.97 12.87
N ASP A 115 3.92 18.15 13.31
CA ASP A 115 5.32 18.29 12.93
C ASP A 115 5.50 17.86 11.47
N ALA A 116 5.67 18.84 10.60
CA ALA A 116 5.95 18.60 9.20
C ALA A 116 7.28 17.84 8.99
N GLN A 117 8.24 17.97 9.91
CA GLN A 117 9.52 17.27 9.81
C GLN A 117 9.35 15.76 10.00
N PHE A 118 8.52 15.34 10.95
CA PHE A 118 8.14 13.94 11.14
C PHE A 118 7.69 13.30 9.81
N TYR A 119 6.74 13.92 9.10
CA TYR A 119 6.27 13.37 7.83
C TYR A 119 7.33 13.40 6.73
N LYS A 120 8.14 14.46 6.66
CA LYS A 120 9.25 14.55 5.69
C LYS A 120 10.26 13.43 5.88
N ASP A 121 10.57 13.08 7.12
CA ASP A 121 11.54 12.01 7.43
C ASP A 121 11.02 10.64 6.98
N TYR A 122 9.71 10.37 7.15
CA TYR A 122 9.08 9.16 6.62
C TYR A 122 9.04 9.14 5.09
N TYR A 123 8.72 10.27 4.46
CA TYR A 123 8.76 10.39 3.00
C TYR A 123 10.18 10.17 2.44
N ALA A 124 11.21 10.73 3.09
CA ALA A 124 12.59 10.56 2.68
C ALA A 124 13.02 9.08 2.74
N GLN A 125 12.69 8.39 3.83
CA GLN A 125 12.95 6.94 3.96
C GLN A 125 12.18 6.13 2.92
N TYR A 126 10.92 6.48 2.66
CA TYR A 126 10.12 5.82 1.64
C TYR A 126 10.76 5.92 0.25
N LEU A 127 11.23 7.12 -0.12
CA LEU A 127 11.94 7.35 -1.37
C LEU A 127 13.28 6.60 -1.42
N GLU A 128 14.06 6.61 -0.34
CA GLU A 128 15.35 5.91 -0.27
C GLU A 128 15.19 4.40 -0.48
N ILE A 129 14.21 3.78 0.20
CA ILE A 129 13.87 2.38 0.02
C ILE A 129 13.46 2.12 -1.43
N GLY A 130 12.61 2.98 -1.99
CA GLY A 130 12.15 2.90 -3.38
C GLY A 130 13.30 2.90 -4.37
N VAL A 131 14.16 3.91 -4.31
CA VAL A 131 15.33 4.04 -5.18
C VAL A 131 16.22 2.80 -5.05
N ARG A 132 16.53 2.39 -3.82
CA ARG A 132 17.42 1.24 -3.58
C ARG A 132 16.92 -0.06 -4.21
N TYR A 133 15.61 -0.32 -4.21
CA TYR A 133 15.08 -1.55 -4.80
C TYR A 133 14.79 -1.43 -6.29
N LEU A 134 14.23 -0.30 -6.72
CA LEU A 134 13.84 -0.09 -8.11
C LEU A 134 15.04 0.03 -9.03
N ASP A 135 16.16 0.62 -8.57
CA ASP A 135 17.41 0.69 -9.35
C ASP A 135 18.05 -0.69 -9.57
N ASN A 136 17.71 -1.65 -8.71
CA ASN A 136 18.21 -3.03 -8.78
C ASN A 136 17.22 -3.99 -9.45
N LEU A 137 16.14 -3.49 -10.04
CA LEU A 137 15.21 -4.33 -10.80
C LEU A 137 15.88 -4.88 -12.06
N PRO A 138 15.71 -6.17 -12.38
CA PRO A 138 16.18 -6.72 -13.65
C PRO A 138 15.54 -5.97 -14.82
N GLU A 139 16.31 -5.63 -15.87
CA GLU A 139 15.77 -4.96 -17.07
C GLU A 139 14.61 -5.74 -17.73
N ASN A 140 14.54 -7.04 -17.50
CA ASN A 140 13.56 -7.98 -18.03
C ASN A 140 12.60 -8.53 -16.95
N TRP A 141 12.30 -7.75 -15.91
CA TRP A 141 11.40 -8.19 -14.84
C TRP A 141 9.97 -8.48 -15.35
N PHE A 142 9.58 -7.88 -16.48
CA PHE A 142 8.35 -8.18 -17.22
C PHE A 142 8.59 -9.33 -18.21
#